data_AF-A0A7S1CDS9-F1
#
_entry.id   AF-A0A7S1CDS9-F1
#
_cell.length_a   1.000
_cell.length_b   1.000
_cell.length_c   1.000
_cell.angle_alpha   90.00
_cell.angle_beta   90.00
_cell.angle_gamma   90.00
#
_symmetry.space_group_name_H-M   'P 1'
#
loop_
_entity.id
_entity.type
_entity.pdbx_description
1 polymer ?
#
loop_
_entity_poly.entity_id
_entity_poly.type
_entity_poly.pdbx_seq_one_letter_code
_entity_poly.pdbx_strand_id
1 'polypeptide(L)'
;DGTEFTEDNRPTKWPANLFWEPTMRLKLDVHAAMPSNEELSWLEQFILLVGDESRMSPDVAAATISEDRRVTLRRLASQVQSMATEVSRLPTFRRKFEATLADL
;
A
#
# COMPACT_ATOMS: atom_id res chain seq x y z
N ASP A 1 23.19 7.49 6.42
CA ASP A 1 22.29 8.25 5.52
C ASP A 1 21.06 8.79 6.21
N GLY A 2 20.58 8.24 7.34
CA GLY A 2 19.54 8.90 8.16
C GLY A 2 18.17 9.03 7.47
N THR A 3 18.02 8.39 6.31
CA THR A 3 16.82 8.33 5.48
C THR A 3 15.86 7.23 5.93
N GLU A 4 16.36 6.26 6.68
CA GLU A 4 15.58 5.14 7.17
C GLU A 4 14.89 5.48 8.49
N PHE A 5 13.56 5.33 8.50
CA PHE A 5 12.77 5.48 9.71
C PHE A 5 12.93 4.26 10.64
N THR A 6 13.24 4.52 11.91
CA THR A 6 13.41 3.59 13.03
C THR A 6 12.69 4.14 14.27
N GLU A 7 12.59 3.37 15.36
CA GLU A 7 12.00 3.89 16.62
C GLU A 7 12.73 5.13 17.13
N ASP A 8 14.04 5.24 16.90
CA ASP A 8 14.88 6.36 17.35
C ASP A 8 14.57 7.68 16.63
N ASN A 9 13.95 7.63 15.44
CA ASN A 9 13.57 8.80 14.65
C ASN A 9 12.07 8.82 14.28
N ARG A 10 11.25 8.06 15.01
CA ARG A 10 9.81 7.95 14.83
C ARG A 10 9.13 9.32 14.88
N PRO A 11 8.30 9.68 13.87
CA PRO A 11 7.45 10.86 13.96
C PRO A 11 6.43 10.73 15.10
N THR A 12 6.53 11.59 16.12
CA THR A 12 5.63 11.56 17.29
C THR A 12 4.35 12.38 17.08
N LYS A 13 4.31 13.23 16.05
CA LYS A 13 3.14 14.06 15.75
C LYS A 13 2.05 13.27 15.03
N TRP A 14 0.80 13.55 15.39
CA TRP A 14 -0.37 13.10 14.63
C TRP A 14 -0.39 13.74 13.22
N PRO A 15 -0.79 13.02 12.16
CA PRO A 15 -1.23 11.61 12.12
C PRO A 15 -0.09 10.61 11.84
N ALA A 16 1.15 11.07 11.62
CA ALA A 16 2.26 10.19 11.28
C ALA A 16 2.50 9.10 12.34
N ASN A 17 2.27 9.43 13.63
CA ASN A 17 2.36 8.46 14.72
C ASN A 17 1.31 7.33 14.65
N LEU A 18 0.12 7.59 14.07
CA LEU A 18 -0.96 6.59 13.94
C LEU A 18 -0.57 5.47 12.97
N PHE A 19 0.05 5.85 11.85
CA PHE A 19 0.41 4.91 10.79
C PHE A 19 1.80 4.34 10.96
N TRP A 20 2.51 4.69 12.04
CA TRP A 20 3.86 4.21 12.28
C TRP A 20 3.95 2.68 12.28
N GLU A 21 3.21 2.03 13.17
CA GLU A 21 3.23 0.57 13.31
C GLU A 21 2.78 -0.14 12.01
N PRO A 22 1.65 0.23 11.38
CA PRO A 22 1.26 -0.33 10.09
C PRO A 22 2.33 -0.17 9.00
N THR A 23 2.97 1.00 8.91
CA THR A 23 3.99 1.28 7.89
C THR A 23 5.27 0.49 8.16
N MET A 24 5.69 0.36 9.42
CA MET A 24 6.85 -0.44 9.80
C MET A 24 6.61 -1.94 9.57
N ARG A 25 5.41 -2.44 9.88
CA ARG A 25 5.03 -3.82 9.59
C ARG A 25 5.04 -4.11 8.09
N LEU A 26 4.46 -3.22 7.29
CA LEU A 26 4.45 -3.36 5.83
C LEU A 26 5.87 -3.36 5.27
N LYS A 27 6.74 -2.45 5.74
CA LYS A 27 8.16 -2.40 5.34
C LYS A 27 8.86 -3.75 5.61
N LEU A 28 8.68 -4.31 6.80
CA LEU A 28 9.25 -5.60 7.17
C LEU A 28 8.69 -6.73 6.31
N ASP A 29 7.38 -6.72 6.03
CA ASP A 29 6.73 -7.76 5.23
C ASP A 29 7.13 -7.69 3.75
N VAL A 30 7.27 -6.49 3.18
CA VAL A 30 7.79 -6.29 1.82
C VAL A 30 9.24 -6.76 1.72
N HIS A 31 10.08 -6.39 2.70
CA HIS A 31 11.48 -6.82 2.75
C HIS A 31 11.59 -8.35 2.87
N ALA A 32 10.75 -8.98 3.68
CA ALA A 32 10.72 -10.44 3.80
C ALA A 32 10.20 -11.13 2.53
N ALA A 33 9.26 -10.51 1.82
CA ALA A 33 8.65 -11.07 0.62
C ALA A 33 9.55 -10.96 -0.63
N MET A 34 10.50 -10.00 -0.66
CA MET A 34 11.42 -9.72 -1.77
C MET A 34 10.76 -9.82 -3.16
N PRO A 35 9.72 -9.03 -3.44
CA PRO A 35 8.96 -9.17 -4.68
C PRO A 35 9.81 -8.85 -5.91
N SER A 36 9.63 -9.63 -6.97
CA SER A 36 10.24 -9.34 -8.27
C SER A 36 9.60 -8.09 -8.92
N ASN A 37 10.21 -7.56 -9.99
CA ASN A 37 9.62 -6.43 -10.72
C ASN A 37 8.24 -6.77 -11.33
N GLU A 38 8.05 -8.01 -11.75
CA GLU A 38 6.76 -8.51 -12.25
C GLU A 38 5.72 -8.56 -11.12
N GLU A 39 6.11 -9.05 -9.95
CA GLU A 39 5.24 -9.10 -8.77
C GLU A 39 4.91 -7.70 -8.23
N LEU A 40 5.85 -6.76 -8.29
CA LEU A 40 5.63 -5.36 -7.94
C LEU A 40 4.61 -4.70 -8.88
N SER A 41 4.74 -4.94 -10.19
CA SER A 41 3.79 -4.41 -11.19
C SER A 41 2.38 -4.98 -10.97
N TRP A 42 2.30 -6.27 -10.65
CA TRP A 42 1.03 -6.92 -10.28
C TRP A 42 0.44 -6.33 -9.00
N LEU A 43 1.26 -6.18 -7.95
CA LEU A 43 0.85 -5.65 -6.66
C LEU A 43 0.34 -4.21 -6.77
N GLU A 44 1.02 -3.38 -7.55
CA GLU A 44 0.62 -1.99 -7.82
C GLU A 44 -0.78 -1.92 -8.46
N GLN A 45 -1.01 -2.65 -9.55
CA GLN A 45 -2.33 -2.67 -10.18
C GLN A 45 -3.39 -3.26 -9.26
N PHE A 46 -3.09 -4.32 -8.52
CA PHE A 46 -4.02 -4.93 -7.58
C PHE A 46 -4.45 -3.94 -6.49
N ILE A 47 -3.51 -3.16 -5.95
CA ILE A 47 -3.80 -2.12 -4.95
C ILE A 47 -4.67 -1.02 -5.55
N LEU A 48 -4.27 -0.47 -6.71
CA LEU A 48 -4.97 0.64 -7.38
C LEU A 48 -6.40 0.27 -7.81
N LEU A 49 -6.60 -0.98 -8.21
CA LEU A 49 -7.88 -1.51 -8.65
C LEU A 49 -8.70 -2.12 -7.50
N VAL A 50 -8.26 -1.93 -6.25
CA VAL A 50 -8.97 -2.39 -5.05
C VAL A 50 -9.24 -3.90 -5.07
N GLY A 51 -8.27 -4.67 -5.59
CA GLY A 51 -8.32 -6.11 -5.70
C GLY A 51 -9.10 -6.67 -6.90
N ASP A 52 -9.57 -5.82 -7.81
CA ASP A 52 -10.26 -6.26 -9.02
C ASP A 52 -9.28 -6.70 -10.12
N GLU A 53 -8.89 -7.97 -10.09
CA GLU A 53 -8.00 -8.58 -11.09
C GLU A 53 -8.57 -8.52 -12.51
N SER A 54 -9.90 -8.43 -12.68
CA SER A 54 -10.52 -8.37 -14.01
C SER A 54 -10.25 -7.07 -14.76
N ARG A 55 -9.86 -6.03 -14.02
CA ARG A 55 -9.54 -4.69 -14.55
C ARG A 55 -8.04 -4.48 -14.76
N MET A 56 -7.22 -5.48 -14.44
CA MET A 56 -5.78 -5.40 -14.67
C MET A 56 -5.47 -5.36 -16.16
N SER A 57 -4.37 -4.71 -16.51
CA SER A 57 -3.87 -4.75 -17.88
C SER A 57 -3.58 -6.20 -18.29
N PRO A 58 -3.85 -6.60 -19.55
CA PRO A 58 -3.62 -7.97 -20.01
C PRO A 58 -2.20 -8.48 -19.76
N ASP A 59 -1.19 -7.61 -19.92
CA ASP A 59 0.22 -7.96 -19.71
C ASP A 59 0.52 -8.32 -18.25
N VAL A 60 -0.10 -7.62 -17.29
CA VAL A 60 0.05 -7.90 -15.85
C VAL A 60 -0.82 -9.07 -15.42
N ALA A 61 -2.01 -9.26 -16.01
CA ALA A 61 -2.85 -10.41 -15.72
C ALA A 61 -2.23 -11.73 -16.24
N ALA A 62 -1.49 -11.66 -17.35
CA ALA A 62 -0.75 -12.77 -17.94
C ALA A 62 0.56 -13.10 -17.21
N ALA A 63 0.97 -12.29 -16.22
CA ALA A 63 2.13 -12.53 -15.40
C ALA A 63 2.11 -13.94 -14.79
N THR A 64 3.22 -14.68 -14.94
CA THR A 64 3.31 -16.07 -14.48
C THR A 64 3.73 -16.11 -13.01
N ILE A 65 2.88 -15.54 -12.16
CA ILE A 65 3.05 -15.54 -10.70
C ILE A 65 2.32 -16.74 -10.13
N SER A 66 3.03 -17.62 -9.40
CA SER A 66 2.42 -18.79 -8.76
C SER A 66 1.38 -18.39 -7.72
N GLU A 67 0.42 -19.28 -7.45
CA GLU A 67 -0.68 -18.94 -6.52
C GLU A 67 -0.16 -18.67 -5.10
N ASP A 68 0.83 -19.42 -4.61
CA ASP A 68 1.46 -19.16 -3.30
C ASP A 68 2.07 -17.75 -3.20
N ARG A 69 2.64 -17.27 -4.32
CA ARG A 69 3.14 -15.90 -4.41
C ARG A 69 2.00 -14.90 -4.46
N ARG A 70 0.94 -15.16 -5.23
CA ARG A 70 -0.27 -14.30 -5.24
C ARG A 70 -0.89 -14.17 -3.86
N VAL A 71 -0.96 -15.24 -3.06
CA VAL A 71 -1.42 -15.18 -1.66
C VAL A 71 -0.56 -14.22 -0.84
N THR A 72 0.76 -14.28 -1.00
CA THR A 72 1.70 -13.36 -0.33
C THR A 72 1.47 -11.91 -0.76
N LEU A 73 1.31 -11.66 -2.06
CA LEU A 73 1.08 -10.32 -2.61
C LEU A 73 -0.28 -9.74 -2.20
N ARG A 74 -1.36 -10.54 -2.23
CA ARG A 74 -2.68 -10.13 -1.73
C ARG A 74 -2.63 -9.74 -0.26
N ARG A 75 -1.84 -10.44 0.56
CA ARG A 75 -1.63 -10.06 1.97
C ARG A 75 -0.99 -8.68 2.11
N LEU A 76 0.04 -8.38 1.31
CA LEU A 76 0.67 -7.05 1.28
C LEU A 76 -0.33 -5.97 0.82
N ALA A 77 -1.08 -6.25 -0.25
CA ALA A 77 -2.09 -5.33 -0.77
C ALA A 77 -3.18 -5.01 0.28
N SER A 78 -3.66 -6.02 1.01
CA SER A 78 -4.65 -5.83 2.06
C SER A 78 -4.17 -4.89 3.17
N GLN A 79 -2.87 -4.93 3.52
CA GLN A 79 -2.30 -3.99 4.51
C GLN A 79 -2.35 -2.55 3.98
N VAL A 80 -1.95 -2.34 2.72
CA VAL A 80 -2.00 -1.02 2.07
C VAL A 80 -3.43 -0.50 1.98
N GLN A 81 -4.36 -1.33 1.53
CA GLN A 81 -5.77 -0.96 1.38
C GLN A 81 -6.45 -0.67 2.73
N SER A 82 -6.08 -1.41 3.78
CA SER A 82 -6.56 -1.14 5.14
C SER A 82 -6.07 0.22 5.63
N MET A 83 -4.78 0.54 5.46
CA MET A 83 -4.25 1.86 5.79
C MET A 83 -4.94 2.96 4.98
N ALA A 84 -5.13 2.76 3.67
CA ALA A 84 -5.83 3.72 2.82
C ALA A 84 -7.27 3.98 3.31
N THR A 85 -7.96 2.93 3.74
CA THR A 85 -9.32 3.01 4.33
C THR A 85 -9.32 3.75 5.67
N GLU A 86 -8.30 3.58 6.51
CA GLU A 86 -8.18 4.31 7.77
C GLU A 86 -7.85 5.80 7.53
N VAL A 87 -6.91 6.09 6.64
CA VAL A 87 -6.57 7.45 6.22
C VAL A 87 -7.80 8.16 5.66
N SER A 88 -8.59 7.49 4.83
CA SER A 88 -9.78 8.08 4.19
C SER A 88 -10.85 8.51 5.19
N ARG A 89 -10.88 7.91 6.39
CA ARG A 89 -11.81 8.27 7.48
C ARG A 89 -11.35 9.48 8.27
N LEU A 90 -10.10 9.94 8.12
CA LEU A 90 -9.61 11.12 8.82
C LEU A 90 -10.30 12.38 8.28
N PRO A 91 -10.92 13.23 9.15
CA PRO A 91 -11.65 14.42 8.71
C PRO A 91 -10.79 15.36 7.84
N THR A 92 -9.52 15.50 8.19
CA THR A 92 -8.57 16.33 7.45
C THR A 92 -8.29 15.80 6.05
N PHE A 93 -8.18 14.47 5.89
CA PHE A 93 -7.96 13.85 4.60
C PHE A 93 -9.22 14.00 3.74
N ARG A 94 -10.39 13.62 4.28
CA ARG A 94 -11.67 13.73 3.59
C ARG A 94 -11.91 15.16 3.07
N ARG A 95 -11.73 16.16 3.92
CA ARG A 95 -11.90 17.58 3.54
C ARG A 95 -10.94 18.00 2.43
N LYS A 96 -9.67 17.57 2.51
CA LYS A 96 -8.67 17.89 1.47
C LYS A 96 -9.00 17.19 0.15
N PHE A 97 -9.43 15.93 0.21
CA PHE A 97 -9.82 15.16 -0.96
C PHE A 97 -11.06 15.74 -1.64
N GLU A 98 -12.10 16.07 -0.87
CA GLU A 98 -13.31 16.76 -1.37
C GLU A 98 -12.96 18.11 -2.01
N ALA A 99 -12.03 18.89 -1.42
CA ALA A 99 -11.56 20.13 -2.01
C ALA A 99 -10.83 19.91 -3.35
N THR A 100 -9.92 18.93 -3.43
CA THR A 100 -9.25 18.57 -4.69
C THR A 100 -10.23 18.11 -5.77
N LEU A 101 -11.28 17.38 -5.42
CA LEU A 101 -12.31 16.95 -6.38
C LEU A 101 -13.19 18.10 -6.88
N ALA A 102 -13.38 19.15 -6.08
CA ALA A 102 -14.15 20.34 -6.49
C ALA A 102 -13.38 21.25 -7.46
N ASP A 103 -12.05 21.14 -7.49
CA ASP A 103 -11.16 21.90 -8.37
C ASP A 103 -10.90 21.20 -9.73
N LEU A 104 -11.47 20.00 -9.94
CA LEU A 104 -11.37 19.19 -11.17
C LEU A 104 -12.62 19.37 -12.05
#